data_AF-A0A0Q5DN01-F1
#
_entry.id   AF-A0A0Q5DN01-F1
#
_cell.length_a   1.000
_cell.length_b   1.000
_cell.length_c   1.000
_cell.angle_alpha   90.00
_cell.angle_beta   90.00
_cell.angle_gamma   90.00
#
_symmetry.space_group_name_H-M   'P 1'
#
loop_
_entity.id
_entity.type
_entity.pdbx_description
1 polymer ?
#
loop_
_entity_poly.entity_id
_entity_poly.type
_entity_poly.pdbx_seq_one_letter_code
_entity_poly.pdbx_strand_id
1 'polypeptide(L)'
;MGRTLVAALSRKHDIILLDKDEGCDLSDCGSVDAAIHLAVDFADAQASLAMLATALKSADTTRFVYASSVTVDPHSGVDEADKTYVQAKKDGEAMCCDWLAGKEGRRAIALRFGHFHPGSVPPHEHEAVRLTEKGLVYWVERALSDEPQVSRLTVWTATGSGG
;
A
#
# COMPACT_ATOMS: atom_id res chain seq x y z
N MET A 1 -6.10 3.59 8.67
CA MET A 1 -5.07 2.57 8.34
C MET A 1 -3.66 3.18 8.33
N GLY A 2 -3.38 4.24 7.55
CA GLY A 2 -2.03 4.81 7.40
C GLY A 2 -1.37 5.34 8.68
N ARG A 3 -2.09 6.09 9.52
CA ARG A 3 -1.53 6.70 10.75
C ARG A 3 -1.01 5.69 11.76
N THR A 4 -1.70 4.57 11.96
CA THR A 4 -1.25 3.51 12.87
C THR A 4 0.04 2.86 12.37
N LEU A 5 0.16 2.64 11.05
CA LEU A 5 1.40 2.14 10.46
C LEU A 5 2.54 3.15 10.63
N VAL A 6 2.30 4.42 10.32
CA VAL A 6 3.29 5.50 10.49
C VAL A 6 3.79 5.53 11.92
N ALA A 7 2.90 5.59 12.92
CA ALA A 7 3.29 5.62 14.33
C ALA A 7 4.14 4.41 14.77
N ALA A 8 3.92 3.23 14.17
CA ALA A 8 4.73 2.04 14.42
C ALA A 8 6.11 2.14 13.76
N LEU A 9 6.17 2.55 12.50
CA LEU A 9 7.39 2.59 11.69
C LEU A 9 8.29 3.79 12.02
N SER A 10 7.75 4.93 12.48
CA SER A 10 8.51 6.14 12.82
C SER A 10 9.55 5.94 13.93
N ARG A 11 9.49 4.81 14.65
CA ARG A 11 10.50 4.44 15.66
C ARG A 11 11.81 3.95 15.05
N LYS A 12 11.81 3.56 13.77
CA LYS A 12 12.93 2.91 13.08
C LYS A 12 13.33 3.64 11.79
N HIS A 13 12.45 4.47 11.25
CA HIS A 13 12.63 5.11 9.94
C HIS A 13 12.29 6.59 10.02
N ASP A 14 12.98 7.40 9.23
CA ASP A 14 12.52 8.74 8.88
C ASP A 14 11.35 8.62 7.90
N ILE A 15 10.17 9.12 8.28
CA ILE A 15 8.94 8.94 7.50
C ILE A 15 8.42 10.27 6.99
N ILE A 16 8.24 10.34 5.68
CA ILE A 16 7.42 11.34 5.01
C ILE A 16 6.01 10.74 4.84
N LEU A 17 5.03 11.31 5.54
CA LEU A 17 3.62 10.94 5.37
C LEU A 17 3.01 11.83 4.30
N LEU A 18 2.49 11.22 3.24
CA LEU A 18 1.72 11.89 2.21
C LEU A 18 0.27 11.40 2.31
N ASP A 19 -0.57 12.23 2.93
CA ASP A 19 -2.00 11.96 3.14
C ASP A 19 -2.82 12.77 2.12
N LYS A 20 -3.52 12.07 1.22
CA LYS A 20 -4.35 12.72 0.17
C LYS A 20 -5.42 13.62 0.80
N ASP A 21 -5.98 13.21 1.93
CA ASP A 21 -7.08 13.93 2.58
C ASP A 21 -6.60 15.22 3.28
N GLU A 22 -5.30 15.36 3.48
CA GLU A 22 -4.66 16.58 4.01
C GLU A 22 -4.14 17.51 2.91
N GLY A 23 -4.44 17.23 1.63
CA GLY A 23 -4.09 18.08 0.50
C GLY A 23 -2.59 18.06 0.16
N CYS A 24 -1.90 16.95 0.39
CA CYS A 24 -0.46 16.87 0.12
C CYS A 24 -0.15 16.99 -1.39
N ASP A 25 0.96 17.66 -1.72
CA ASP A 25 1.51 17.65 -3.08
C ASP A 25 2.28 16.34 -3.31
N LEU A 26 1.86 15.58 -4.33
CA LEU A 26 2.50 14.32 -4.70
C LEU A 26 3.93 14.51 -5.24
N SER A 27 4.35 15.74 -5.51
CA SER A 27 5.71 16.09 -5.94
C SER A 27 6.71 16.31 -4.79
N ASP A 28 6.26 16.38 -3.53
CA ASP A 28 7.12 16.55 -2.33
C ASP A 28 7.95 15.30 -1.96
N CYS A 29 8.07 14.36 -2.90
CA CYS A 29 8.85 13.15 -2.73
C CYS A 29 10.33 13.50 -2.93
N GLY A 30 11.02 13.86 -1.86
CA GLY A 30 12.49 13.87 -1.83
C GLY A 30 13.06 12.47 -2.14
N SER A 31 14.40 12.34 -2.10
CA SER A 31 15.03 11.02 -2.21
C SER A 31 14.61 10.14 -1.02
N VAL A 32 14.05 8.96 -1.32
CA VAL A 32 13.65 7.96 -0.32
C VAL A 32 14.14 6.58 -0.72
N ASP A 33 14.50 5.76 0.26
CA ASP A 33 15.01 4.41 0.03
C ASP A 33 13.88 3.46 -0.35
N ALA A 34 12.72 3.62 0.31
CA ALA A 34 11.54 2.85 0.04
C ALA A 34 10.24 3.63 0.12
N ALA A 35 9.24 3.09 -0.56
CA ALA A 35 7.92 3.65 -0.72
C ALA A 35 6.85 2.64 -0.30
N ILE A 36 5.85 3.08 0.46
CA ILE A 36 4.70 2.26 0.86
C ILE A 36 3.43 2.95 0.36
N HIS A 37 2.72 2.31 -0.57
CA HIS A 37 1.43 2.78 -1.03
C HIS A 37 0.31 2.00 -0.34
N LEU A 38 -0.38 2.68 0.57
CA LEU A 38 -1.56 2.20 1.30
C LEU A 38 -2.85 2.91 0.86
N ALA A 39 -2.77 3.81 -0.12
CA ALA A 39 -3.93 4.57 -0.54
C ALA A 39 -4.94 3.63 -1.19
N VAL A 40 -6.10 3.51 -0.55
CA VAL A 40 -7.25 2.81 -1.10
C VAL A 40 -8.35 3.84 -1.20
N ASP A 41 -8.41 4.52 -2.34
CA ASP A 41 -9.56 5.34 -2.68
C ASP A 41 -10.57 4.45 -3.41
N PHE A 42 -11.59 4.00 -2.68
CA PHE A 42 -12.70 3.22 -3.26
C PHE A 42 -13.56 4.07 -4.19
N ALA A 43 -13.59 5.39 -4.02
CA ALA A 43 -14.36 6.30 -4.85
C ALA A 43 -13.61 6.66 -6.14
N ASP A 44 -12.27 6.63 -6.14
CA ASP A 44 -11.45 6.96 -7.31
C ASP A 44 -10.19 6.08 -7.44
N ALA A 45 -10.40 4.92 -8.08
CA ALA A 45 -9.35 4.00 -8.46
C ALA A 45 -8.25 4.63 -9.34
N GLN A 46 -8.62 5.57 -10.22
CA GLN A 46 -7.68 6.20 -11.14
C GLN A 46 -6.74 7.17 -10.40
N ALA A 47 -7.26 7.93 -9.43
CA ALA A 47 -6.42 8.74 -8.56
C ALA A 47 -5.44 7.87 -7.75
N SER A 48 -5.87 6.71 -7.25
CA SER A 48 -4.99 5.78 -6.54
C SER A 48 -3.85 5.25 -7.43
N LEU A 49 -4.14 4.93 -8.70
CA LEU A 49 -3.13 4.50 -9.67
C LEU A 49 -2.21 5.64 -10.10
N ALA A 50 -2.72 6.86 -10.25
CA ALA A 50 -1.88 8.03 -10.55
C ALA A 50 -0.89 8.32 -9.42
N MET A 51 -1.32 8.22 -8.16
CA MET A 51 -0.43 8.33 -6.98
C MET A 51 0.66 7.24 -7.00
N LEU A 52 0.27 6.01 -7.32
CA LEU A 52 1.21 4.89 -7.48
C LEU A 52 2.24 5.18 -8.58
N ALA A 53 1.81 5.67 -9.74
CA ALA A 53 2.70 6.03 -10.84
C ALA A 53 3.72 7.10 -10.43
N THR A 54 3.29 8.13 -9.71
CA THR A 54 4.18 9.18 -9.20
C THR A 54 5.18 8.63 -8.20
N ALA A 55 4.74 7.79 -7.26
CA ALA A 55 5.62 7.16 -6.28
C ALA A 55 6.71 6.30 -6.93
N LEU A 56 6.34 5.49 -7.93
CA LEU A 56 7.26 4.63 -8.70
C LEU A 56 8.27 5.43 -9.54
N LYS A 57 7.96 6.67 -9.92
CA LYS A 57 8.86 7.53 -10.70
C LYS A 57 9.94 8.23 -9.87
N SER A 58 9.86 8.19 -8.54
CA SER A 58 10.90 8.78 -7.68
C SER A 58 12.25 8.09 -7.90
N ALA A 59 13.26 8.86 -8.32
CA ALA A 59 14.49 8.35 -8.93
C ALA A 59 15.34 7.46 -8.00
N ASP A 60 15.22 7.68 -6.69
CA ASP A 60 16.04 7.04 -5.67
C ASP A 60 15.34 5.89 -4.93
N THR A 61 14.05 5.67 -5.19
CA THR A 61 13.33 4.54 -4.60
C THR A 61 13.88 3.23 -5.17
N THR A 62 14.38 2.36 -4.28
CA THR A 62 14.86 1.02 -4.64
C THR A 62 13.90 -0.06 -4.17
N ARG A 63 13.03 0.23 -3.20
CA ARG A 63 12.04 -0.70 -2.67
C ARG A 63 10.63 -0.13 -2.66
N PHE A 64 9.67 -0.94 -3.05
CA PHE A 64 8.26 -0.56 -3.11
C PHE A 64 7.38 -1.61 -2.43
N VAL A 65 6.46 -1.17 -1.58
CA VAL A 65 5.42 -2.00 -0.97
C VAL A 65 4.06 -1.47 -1.41
N TYR A 66 3.28 -2.32 -2.07
CA TYR A 66 1.94 -2.01 -2.54
C TYR A 66 0.88 -2.76 -1.73
N ALA A 67 -0.08 -2.05 -1.15
CA ALA A 67 -1.24 -2.66 -0.51
C ALA A 67 -2.28 -3.07 -1.56
N SER A 68 -2.23 -4.35 -1.95
CA SER A 68 -3.21 -4.99 -2.82
C SER A 68 -4.33 -5.65 -2.00
N SER A 69 -5.19 -6.42 -2.67
CA SER A 69 -6.36 -7.09 -2.10
C SER A 69 -6.33 -8.59 -2.39
N VAL A 70 -6.80 -9.41 -1.45
CA VAL A 70 -7.01 -10.86 -1.68
C VAL A 70 -8.01 -11.13 -2.81
N THR A 71 -8.91 -10.19 -3.11
CA THR A 71 -9.86 -10.27 -4.22
C THR A 71 -9.20 -10.31 -5.61
N VAL A 72 -7.92 -10.00 -5.71
CA VAL A 72 -7.14 -10.16 -6.96
C VAL A 72 -6.78 -11.63 -7.21
N ASP A 73 -6.71 -12.45 -6.15
CA ASP A 73 -6.35 -13.85 -6.24
C ASP A 73 -7.59 -14.71 -6.58
N PRO A 74 -7.62 -15.38 -7.75
CA PRO A 74 -8.73 -16.23 -8.15
C PRO A 74 -8.92 -17.46 -7.23
N HIS A 75 -7.93 -17.80 -6.42
CA HIS A 75 -7.99 -18.91 -5.46
C HIS A 75 -8.36 -18.46 -4.04
N SER A 76 -8.60 -17.17 -3.81
CA SER A 76 -8.93 -16.64 -2.47
C SER A 76 -10.28 -17.10 -1.94
N GLY A 77 -11.19 -17.52 -2.83
CA GLY A 77 -12.58 -17.82 -2.46
C GLY A 77 -13.40 -16.60 -2.05
N VAL A 78 -12.85 -15.38 -2.21
CA VAL A 78 -13.54 -14.11 -1.95
C VAL A 78 -14.19 -13.64 -3.25
N ASP A 79 -15.47 -13.30 -3.19
CA ASP A 79 -16.23 -12.86 -4.37
C ASP A 79 -15.76 -11.48 -4.86
N GLU A 80 -15.72 -11.31 -6.18
CA GLU A 80 -15.34 -10.05 -6.85
C GLU A 80 -16.55 -9.08 -6.86
N ALA A 81 -17.03 -8.67 -5.69
CA ALA A 81 -18.23 -7.84 -5.56
C ALA A 81 -18.12 -6.49 -6.29
N ASP A 82 -16.91 -5.94 -6.42
CA ASP A 82 -16.60 -4.74 -7.19
C ASP A 82 -15.47 -5.00 -8.19
N LYS A 83 -15.85 -5.21 -9.46
CA LYS A 83 -14.91 -5.46 -10.56
C LYS A 83 -13.98 -4.28 -10.84
N THR A 84 -14.44 -3.05 -10.61
CA THR A 84 -13.62 -1.84 -10.83
C THR A 84 -12.51 -1.77 -9.79
N TYR A 85 -12.85 -2.03 -8.52
CA TYR A 85 -11.87 -2.12 -7.45
C TYR A 85 -10.86 -3.25 -7.70
N VAL A 86 -11.33 -4.44 -8.07
CA VAL A 86 -10.46 -5.59 -8.36
C VAL A 86 -9.53 -5.29 -9.54
N GLN A 87 -10.04 -4.69 -10.61
CA GLN A 87 -9.23 -4.31 -11.77
C GLN A 87 -8.17 -3.27 -11.39
N ALA A 88 -8.52 -2.27 -10.58
CA ALA A 88 -7.56 -1.27 -10.11
C ALA A 88 -6.41 -1.89 -9.28
N LYS A 89 -6.71 -2.90 -8.46
CA LYS A 89 -5.67 -3.65 -7.73
C LYS A 89 -4.80 -4.49 -8.67
N LYS A 90 -5.39 -5.13 -9.69
CA LYS A 90 -4.65 -5.85 -10.75
C LYS A 90 -3.71 -4.91 -11.52
N ASP A 91 -4.20 -3.74 -11.89
CA ASP A 91 -3.42 -2.72 -12.61
C ASP A 91 -2.27 -2.20 -11.74
N GLY A 92 -2.51 -1.98 -10.44
CA GLY A 92 -1.46 -1.58 -9.50
C GLY A 92 -0.38 -2.64 -9.30
N GLU A 93 -0.76 -3.93 -9.25
CA GLU A 93 0.20 -5.05 -9.24
C GLU A 93 1.04 -5.09 -10.52
N ALA A 94 0.41 -4.91 -11.69
CA ALA A 94 1.11 -4.86 -12.97
C ALA A 94 2.12 -3.69 -13.04
N MET A 95 1.74 -2.50 -12.58
CA MET A 95 2.66 -1.34 -12.49
C MET A 95 3.88 -1.61 -11.62
N CYS A 96 3.70 -2.35 -10.50
CA CYS A 96 4.81 -2.74 -9.64
C CYS A 96 5.76 -3.72 -10.35
N CYS A 97 5.22 -4.68 -11.11
CA CYS A 97 6.00 -5.62 -11.93
C CYS A 97 6.80 -4.90 -13.02
N ASP A 98 6.17 -3.96 -13.74
CA ASP A 98 6.83 -3.19 -14.80
C ASP A 98 7.97 -2.33 -14.23
N TRP A 99 7.74 -1.69 -13.08
CA TRP A 99 8.76 -0.90 -12.41
C TRP A 99 9.97 -1.73 -11.94
N LEU A 100 9.71 -2.94 -11.42
CA LEU A 100 10.73 -3.91 -11.03
C LEU A 100 11.58 -4.33 -12.24
N ALA A 101 10.96 -4.56 -13.40
CA ALA A 101 11.66 -4.93 -14.62
C ALA A 101 12.53 -3.79 -15.19
N GLY A 102 12.20 -2.53 -14.88
CA GLY A 102 12.82 -1.35 -15.49
C GLY A 102 14.22 -0.97 -14.99
N LYS A 103 14.74 -1.52 -13.87
CA LYS A 103 16.08 -1.20 -13.35
C LYS A 103 16.63 -2.29 -12.43
N GLU A 104 17.90 -2.62 -12.58
CA GLU A 104 18.61 -3.52 -11.67
C GLU A 104 18.63 -2.97 -10.23
N GLY A 105 18.51 -3.87 -9.24
CA GLY A 105 18.50 -3.51 -7.82
C GLY A 105 17.14 -3.07 -7.25
N ARG A 106 16.11 -2.90 -8.09
CA ARG A 106 14.75 -2.64 -7.60
C ARG A 106 14.11 -3.86 -6.95
N ARG A 107 13.20 -3.62 -6.01
CA ARG A 107 12.39 -4.63 -5.31
C ARG A 107 10.97 -4.12 -5.12
N ALA A 108 9.97 -4.83 -5.64
CA ALA A 108 8.56 -4.49 -5.42
C ALA A 108 7.84 -5.68 -4.79
N ILE A 109 7.02 -5.42 -3.77
CA ILE A 109 6.20 -6.44 -3.10
C ILE A 109 4.76 -5.94 -3.06
N ALA A 110 3.85 -6.69 -3.67
CA ALA A 110 2.42 -6.51 -3.50
C ALA A 110 1.91 -7.39 -2.36
N LEU A 111 1.38 -6.78 -1.31
CA LEU A 111 0.76 -7.47 -0.19
C LEU A 111 -0.75 -7.51 -0.43
N ARG A 112 -1.29 -8.70 -0.71
CA ARG A 112 -2.74 -8.90 -0.90
C ARG A 112 -3.41 -9.06 0.46
N PHE A 113 -4.08 -8.01 0.91
CA PHE A 113 -4.73 -7.99 2.22
C PHE A 113 -6.22 -8.37 2.15
N GLY A 114 -6.71 -9.00 3.23
CA GLY A 114 -8.15 -9.16 3.46
C GLY A 114 -8.82 -7.86 3.91
N HIS A 115 -10.09 -7.92 4.31
CA HIS A 115 -10.80 -6.77 4.83
C HIS A 115 -10.11 -6.24 6.10
N PHE A 116 -9.81 -4.94 6.12
CA PHE A 116 -9.22 -4.27 7.28
C PHE A 116 -10.32 -3.74 8.18
N HIS A 117 -10.30 -4.18 9.43
CA HIS A 117 -11.25 -3.76 10.46
C HIS A 117 -10.49 -3.24 11.69
N PRO A 118 -10.55 -1.93 11.99
CA PRO A 118 -9.94 -1.38 13.19
C PRO A 118 -10.80 -1.74 14.42
N GLY A 119 -10.71 -2.98 14.88
CA GLY A 119 -10.99 -3.41 16.27
C GLY A 119 -12.41 -3.28 16.84
N SER A 120 -13.39 -2.66 16.19
CA SER A 120 -14.69 -2.33 16.83
C SER A 120 -15.94 -2.99 16.22
N VAL A 121 -15.83 -3.68 15.09
CA VAL A 121 -16.98 -4.34 14.43
C VAL A 121 -16.87 -5.86 14.60
N PRO A 122 -17.89 -6.58 15.07
CA PRO A 122 -17.90 -8.05 15.08
C PRO A 122 -17.77 -8.61 13.64
N PRO A 123 -17.05 -9.71 13.42
CA PRO A 123 -16.92 -10.30 12.08
C PRO A 123 -18.28 -10.80 11.59
N HIS A 124 -18.61 -10.45 10.35
CA HIS A 124 -19.68 -11.15 9.63
C HIS A 124 -19.14 -12.46 9.06
N GLU A 125 -20.01 -13.45 8.86
CA GLU A 125 -19.64 -14.82 8.45
C GLU A 125 -18.89 -14.91 7.11
N HIS A 126 -18.92 -13.85 6.29
CA HIS A 126 -18.20 -13.73 5.01
C HIS A 126 -16.81 -13.06 5.14
N GLU A 127 -16.41 -12.56 6.31
CA GLU A 127 -15.16 -11.83 6.53
C GLU A 127 -14.01 -12.74 7.02
N ALA A 128 -13.83 -13.90 6.40
CA ALA A 128 -12.95 -14.96 6.90
C ALA A 128 -11.47 -14.56 7.10
N VAL A 129 -10.99 -13.45 6.49
CA VAL A 129 -9.63 -12.95 6.66
C VAL A 129 -9.64 -11.48 7.11
N ARG A 130 -9.48 -11.28 8.42
CA ARG A 130 -9.35 -9.94 9.02
C ARG A 130 -7.90 -9.53 9.16
N LEU A 131 -7.55 -8.38 8.57
CA LEU A 131 -6.30 -7.71 8.88
C LEU A 131 -6.49 -6.76 10.06
N THR A 132 -5.78 -7.03 11.15
CA THR A 132 -5.67 -6.09 12.28
C THR A 132 -4.56 -5.08 12.04
N GLU A 133 -4.53 -3.99 12.80
CA GLU A 133 -3.44 -3.02 12.76
C GLU A 133 -2.07 -3.66 13.02
N LYS A 134 -1.97 -4.56 14.01
CA LYS A 134 -0.74 -5.29 14.31
C LYS A 134 -0.33 -6.21 13.16
N GLY A 135 -1.31 -6.86 12.52
CA GLY A 135 -1.08 -7.70 11.35
C GLY A 135 -0.56 -6.91 10.14
N LEU A 136 -1.12 -5.71 9.90
CA LEU A 136 -0.65 -4.80 8.86
C LEU A 136 0.81 -4.41 9.10
N VAL A 137 1.14 -3.95 10.31
CA VAL A 137 2.52 -3.58 10.69
C VAL A 137 3.47 -4.75 10.46
N TYR A 138 3.11 -5.94 10.96
CA TYR A 138 3.94 -7.14 10.82
C TYR A 138 4.28 -7.46 9.35
N TRP A 139 3.27 -7.49 8.47
CA TRP A 139 3.50 -7.86 7.06
C TRP A 139 4.26 -6.78 6.29
N VAL A 140 4.02 -5.50 6.57
CA VAL A 140 4.78 -4.40 5.96
C VAL A 140 6.23 -4.42 6.43
N GLU A 141 6.50 -4.60 7.73
CA GLU A 141 7.87 -4.71 8.24
C GLU A 141 8.63 -5.88 7.60
N ARG A 142 7.96 -7.03 7.38
CA ARG A 142 8.55 -8.17 6.67
C ARG A 142 8.82 -7.87 5.20
N ALA A 143 7.94 -7.13 4.53
CA ALA A 143 8.19 -6.68 3.16
C ALA A 143 9.39 -5.71 3.05
N LEU A 144 9.76 -5.05 4.15
CA LEU A 144 10.92 -4.17 4.23
C LEU A 144 12.22 -4.88 4.68
N SER A 145 12.14 -6.08 5.28
CA SER A 145 13.24 -6.64 6.09
C SER A 145 14.39 -7.33 5.34
N ASP A 146 14.25 -7.61 4.05
CA ASP A 146 15.17 -8.51 3.33
C ASP A 146 16.34 -7.75 2.61
N GLU A 147 17.16 -6.94 3.33
CA GLU A 147 18.34 -6.12 2.89
C GLU A 147 18.09 -4.88 1.97
N PRO A 148 18.89 -3.78 1.93
CA PRO A 148 19.73 -3.09 2.93
C PRO A 148 18.89 -2.20 3.88
N GLN A 149 19.52 -1.52 4.85
CA GLN A 149 18.85 -0.62 5.81
C GLN A 149 18.05 0.49 5.09
N VAL A 150 16.75 0.27 4.94
CA VAL A 150 15.78 1.32 4.59
C VAL A 150 15.79 2.34 5.73
N SER A 151 16.39 3.50 5.49
CA SER A 151 16.52 4.56 6.51
C SER A 151 15.41 5.60 6.38
N ARG A 152 14.99 5.88 5.14
CA ARG A 152 13.98 6.87 4.80
C ARG A 152 12.84 6.26 3.98
N LEU A 153 11.63 6.51 4.44
CA LEU A 153 10.39 5.98 3.89
C LEU A 153 9.45 7.11 3.50
N THR A 154 8.76 6.93 2.38
CA THR A 154 7.50 7.66 2.14
C THR A 154 6.33 6.70 2.29
N VAL A 155 5.34 7.10 3.08
CA VAL A 155 4.06 6.39 3.21
C VAL A 155 2.99 7.24 2.55
N TRP A 156 2.44 6.75 1.44
CA TRP A 156 1.25 7.33 0.82
C TRP A 156 0.02 6.65 1.40
N THR A 157 -0.89 7.46 1.93
CA THR A 157 -2.18 6.97 2.42
C THR A 157 -3.29 7.87 1.91
N ALA A 158 -4.46 7.27 1.77
CA ALA A 158 -5.72 7.97 1.67
C ALA A 158 -6.62 7.27 2.68
N THR A 159 -7.21 8.01 3.61
CA THR A 159 -8.38 7.52 4.31
C THR A 159 -9.52 7.66 3.32
N GLY A 160 -9.64 6.69 2.41
CA GLY A 160 -10.73 6.66 1.45
C GLY A 160 -11.99 7.10 2.16
N SER A 161 -12.58 8.21 1.70
CA SER A 161 -13.82 8.73 2.23
C SER A 161 -14.93 7.77 1.79
N GLY A 162 -14.89 6.56 2.31
CA GLY A 162 -16.04 5.69 2.40
C GLY A 162 -16.99 6.36 3.36
N GLY A 163 -18.08 6.87 2.83
CA GLY A 163 -19.31 6.96 3.61
C GLY A 163 -19.70 5.59 4.16
#